data_AF-U7UMW6-F1
#
_entry.id   AF-U7UMW6-F1
#
_cell.length_a   1.000
_cell.length_b   1.000
_cell.length_c   1.000
_cell.angle_alpha   90.00
_cell.angle_beta   90.00
_cell.angle_gamma   90.00
#
_symmetry.space_group_name_H-M   'P 1'
#
loop_
_entity.id
_entity.type
_entity.pdbx_description
1 polymer ?
#
loop_
_entity_poly.entity_id
_entity_poly.type
_entity_poly.pdbx_seq_one_letter_code
_entity_poly.pdbx_strand_id
1 'polypeptide(L)'
;MPFLISDEVGVTEGAVLETINKAVKVGFFDTRLYEEKQVLTSAGIQRRFFEATARRKCVYYEESLLLVEVNAYINLVNVNNNEVNVCNNSKNVDNNQQRKVKESKGKESKEEKRKKFAGARLQNSLIPVIQHYQTNIRPIANQVEKDKLSAMVDDFGSEAVIKAIDRAVLRNKRSLAYIQGILQRWEADGYDAPGQQYKVNTPDPERMKDIENIPF
;
A
#
# COMPACT_ATOMS: atom_id res chain seq x y z
N MET A 1 -38.36 13.16 4.86
CA MET A 1 -38.08 11.81 5.41
C MET A 1 -38.16 11.92 6.92
N PRO A 2 -38.87 11.01 7.61
CA PRO A 2 -38.93 11.00 9.06
C PRO A 2 -37.59 10.56 9.65
N PHE A 3 -37.08 11.29 10.65
CA PHE A 3 -35.92 10.86 11.42
C PHE A 3 -36.40 9.89 12.50
N LEU A 4 -36.28 8.58 12.27
CA LEU A 4 -36.76 7.56 13.23
C LEU A 4 -36.24 7.75 14.66
N ILE A 5 -35.07 8.37 14.82
CA ILE A 5 -34.48 8.70 16.12
C ILE A 5 -35.29 9.75 16.90
N SER A 6 -35.99 10.65 16.21
CA SER A 6 -36.75 11.74 16.85
C SER A 6 -37.85 11.19 17.75
N ASP A 7 -38.54 10.14 17.30
CA ASP A 7 -39.55 9.42 18.07
C ASP A 7 -38.95 8.62 19.24
N GLU A 8 -37.74 8.08 19.06
CA GLU A 8 -37.04 7.31 20.10
C GLU A 8 -36.54 8.20 21.26
N VAL A 9 -36.00 9.38 20.95
CA VAL A 9 -35.47 10.31 21.95
C VAL A 9 -36.46 11.37 22.41
N GLY A 10 -37.68 11.40 21.85
CA GLY A 10 -38.70 12.40 22.16
C GLY A 10 -38.36 13.81 21.69
N VAL A 11 -37.58 13.94 20.61
CA VAL A 11 -37.13 15.21 20.03
C VAL A 11 -37.92 15.46 18.75
N THR A 12 -38.12 16.72 18.36
CA THR A 12 -38.78 17.03 17.08
C THR A 12 -37.84 16.78 15.90
N GLU A 13 -38.38 16.31 14.78
CA GLU A 13 -37.59 16.11 13.55
C GLU A 13 -36.83 17.38 13.11
N GLY A 14 -37.48 18.53 13.26
CA GLY A 14 -36.88 19.84 12.94
C GLY A 14 -35.62 20.12 13.77
N ALA A 15 -35.62 19.76 15.06
CA ALA A 15 -34.46 19.93 15.92
C ALA A 15 -33.30 19.00 15.53
N VAL A 16 -33.59 17.77 15.11
CA VAL A 16 -32.57 16.83 14.59
C VAL A 16 -31.94 17.40 13.31
N LEU A 17 -32.75 17.88 12.38
CA LEU A 17 -32.28 18.46 11.12
C LEU A 17 -31.45 19.73 11.36
N GLU A 18 -31.89 20.61 12.24
CA GLU A 18 -31.13 21.82 12.60
C GLU A 18 -29.77 21.48 13.20
N THR A 19 -29.72 20.45 14.05
CA THR A 19 -28.47 19.97 14.65
C THR A 19 -27.50 19.46 13.59
N ILE A 20 -27.98 18.66 12.64
CA ILE A 20 -27.16 18.16 11.52
C ILE A 20 -26.66 19.32 10.66
N ASN A 21 -27.55 20.25 10.28
CA ASN A 21 -27.19 21.41 9.48
C ASN A 21 -26.15 22.29 10.18
N LYS A 22 -26.25 22.44 11.50
CA LYS A 22 -25.25 23.15 12.30
C LYS A 22 -23.93 22.41 12.34
N ALA A 23 -23.94 21.09 12.51
CA ALA A 23 -22.75 20.24 12.51
C ALA A 23 -22.01 20.30 11.15
N VAL A 24 -22.74 20.30 10.04
CA VAL A 24 -22.18 20.53 8.70
C VAL A 24 -21.58 21.94 8.59
N LYS A 25 -22.33 22.98 9.00
CA LYS A 25 -21.90 24.38 8.93
C LYS A 25 -20.62 24.67 9.73
N VAL A 26 -20.40 23.97 10.85
CA VAL A 26 -19.17 24.11 11.66
C VAL A 26 -18.04 23.17 11.21
N GLY A 27 -18.23 22.42 10.12
CA GLY A 27 -17.23 21.51 9.58
C GLY A 27 -17.03 20.21 10.38
N PHE A 28 -17.98 19.86 11.25
CA PHE A 28 -17.97 18.55 11.93
C PHE A 28 -18.23 17.41 10.94
N PHE A 29 -19.16 17.65 10.01
CA PHE A 29 -19.40 16.82 8.83
C PHE A 29 -18.95 17.55 7.57
N ASP A 30 -18.54 16.77 6.58
CA ASP A 30 -18.16 17.27 5.26
C ASP A 30 -19.40 17.76 4.49
N THR A 31 -19.37 19.03 4.11
CA THR A 31 -20.47 19.69 3.41
C THR A 31 -20.80 19.00 2.09
N ARG A 32 -19.79 18.67 1.30
CA ARG A 32 -19.97 18.09 -0.04
C ARG A 32 -20.62 16.71 0.04
N LEU A 33 -20.11 15.83 0.90
CA LEU A 33 -20.67 14.49 1.06
C LEU A 33 -22.07 14.50 1.68
N TYR A 34 -22.37 15.47 2.54
CA TYR A 34 -23.73 15.63 3.04
C TYR A 34 -24.68 16.13 1.95
N GLU A 35 -24.34 17.20 1.23
CA GLU A 35 -25.23 17.78 0.23
C GLU A 35 -25.46 16.83 -0.97
N GLU A 36 -24.38 16.28 -1.53
CA GLU A 36 -24.45 15.46 -2.75
C GLU A 36 -24.92 14.03 -2.49
N LYS A 37 -24.56 13.46 -1.32
CA LYS A 37 -24.71 12.02 -1.06
C LYS A 37 -25.47 11.71 0.23
N GLN A 38 -25.87 12.73 0.99
CA GLN A 38 -26.55 12.59 2.28
C GLN A 38 -25.76 11.74 3.29
N VAL A 39 -24.42 11.79 3.19
CA VAL A 39 -23.51 11.04 4.07
C VAL A 39 -22.95 11.94 5.15
N LEU A 40 -23.18 11.58 6.41
CA LEU A 40 -22.64 12.26 7.60
C LEU A 40 -21.28 11.69 7.97
N THR A 41 -20.22 12.21 7.35
CA THR A 41 -18.84 11.79 7.63
C THR A 41 -17.89 12.98 7.61
N SER A 42 -16.66 12.77 8.07
CA SER A 42 -15.57 13.74 7.97
C SER A 42 -14.23 13.02 7.96
N ALA A 43 -13.17 13.71 7.55
CA ALA A 43 -11.83 13.14 7.52
C ALA A 43 -11.41 12.55 8.88
N GLY A 44 -11.77 13.22 9.99
CA GLY A 44 -11.50 12.73 11.34
C GLY A 44 -12.32 11.49 11.72
N ILE A 45 -13.57 11.37 11.26
CA ILE A 45 -14.39 10.17 11.47
C ILE A 45 -13.80 9.00 10.68
N GLN A 46 -13.45 9.21 9.40
CA GLN A 46 -12.89 8.18 8.53
C GLN A 46 -11.56 7.65 9.05
N ARG A 47 -10.62 8.52 9.47
CA ARG A 47 -9.35 8.10 10.10
C ARG A 47 -9.58 7.19 11.31
N ARG A 48 -10.42 7.64 12.25
CA ARG A 48 -10.74 6.88 13.46
C ARG A 48 -11.40 5.54 13.14
N PHE A 49 -12.28 5.50 12.14
CA PHE A 49 -12.89 4.26 11.68
C PHE A 49 -11.84 3.29 11.12
N PHE A 50 -10.96 3.74 10.23
CA PHE A 50 -9.92 2.89 9.64
C PHE A 50 -8.90 2.43 10.70
N GLU A 51 -8.51 3.28 11.64
CA GLU A 51 -7.67 2.91 12.78
C GLU A 51 -8.32 1.85 13.67
N ALA A 52 -9.59 2.05 14.05
CA ALA A 52 -10.34 1.11 14.87
C ALA A 52 -10.53 -0.26 14.18
N THR A 53 -10.54 -0.25 12.85
CA THR A 53 -10.72 -1.45 12.04
C THR A 53 -9.42 -2.04 11.51
N ALA A 54 -8.25 -1.50 11.86
CA ALA A 54 -6.95 -1.95 11.36
C ALA A 54 -6.65 -3.44 11.64
N ARG A 55 -7.24 -4.01 12.70
CA ARG A 55 -7.10 -5.44 13.04
C ARG A 55 -8.03 -6.36 12.25
N ARG A 56 -9.04 -5.82 11.55
CA ARG A 56 -9.98 -6.61 10.77
C ARG A 56 -9.32 -7.10 9.49
N LYS A 57 -9.76 -8.28 9.03
CA LYS A 57 -9.24 -8.93 7.82
C LYS A 57 -9.39 -8.05 6.58
N CYS A 58 -10.56 -7.46 6.42
CA CYS A 58 -10.88 -6.56 5.33
C CYS A 58 -11.91 -5.54 5.76
N VAL A 59 -11.74 -4.32 5.27
CA VAL A 59 -12.65 -3.20 5.46
C VAL A 59 -12.88 -2.60 4.09
N TYR A 60 -14.12 -2.63 3.64
CA TYR A 60 -14.49 -2.07 2.36
C TYR A 60 -14.70 -0.57 2.48
N TYR A 61 -14.25 0.18 1.49
CA TYR A 61 -14.50 1.60 1.36
C TYR A 61 -14.92 1.94 -0.06
N GLU A 62 -15.74 2.98 -0.19
CA GLU A 62 -16.11 3.54 -1.49
C GLU A 62 -15.27 4.78 -1.75
N GLU A 63 -14.48 4.77 -2.82
CA GLU A 63 -13.59 5.88 -3.18
C GLU A 63 -14.35 7.19 -3.40
N SER A 64 -15.59 7.10 -3.86
CA SER A 64 -16.48 8.24 -4.07
C SER A 64 -16.79 9.00 -2.76
N LEU A 65 -16.68 8.33 -1.60
CA LEU A 65 -16.97 8.87 -0.27
C LEU A 65 -15.70 9.22 0.53
N LEU A 66 -14.53 8.98 -0.04
CA LEU A 66 -13.26 9.04 0.68
C LEU A 66 -12.76 10.48 0.82
N LEU A 67 -12.37 10.86 2.03
CA LEU A 67 -11.82 12.18 2.39
C LEU A 67 -10.37 12.10 2.90
N VAL A 68 -9.80 10.90 2.98
CA VAL A 68 -8.50 10.64 3.60
C VAL A 68 -7.68 9.69 2.74
N GLU A 69 -6.36 9.83 2.79
CA GLU A 69 -5.48 8.91 2.08
C GLU A 69 -5.54 7.52 2.69
N VAL A 70 -5.83 6.51 1.86
CA VAL A 70 -5.99 5.11 2.28
C VAL A 70 -4.68 4.33 2.32
N ASN A 71 -3.61 4.87 1.73
CA ASN A 71 -2.30 4.18 1.63
C ASN A 71 -1.68 3.85 3.00
N ALA A 72 -2.12 4.52 4.07
CA ALA A 72 -1.71 4.23 5.44
C ALA A 72 -2.34 2.94 6.01
N TYR A 73 -3.36 2.38 5.36
CA TYR A 73 -4.15 1.27 5.89
C TYR A 73 -4.07 0.04 4.98
N ILE A 74 -3.54 -1.05 5.53
CA ILE A 74 -3.20 -2.27 4.78
C ILE A 74 -4.39 -3.18 4.45
N ASN A 75 -5.51 -3.02 5.17
CA ASN A 75 -6.66 -3.93 5.12
C ASN A 75 -7.88 -3.32 4.42
N LEU A 76 -7.70 -2.20 3.71
CA LEU A 76 -8.77 -1.51 2.98
C LEU A 76 -8.94 -2.08 1.58
N VAL A 77 -10.20 -2.25 1.16
CA VAL A 77 -10.58 -2.74 -0.16
C VAL A 77 -11.57 -1.78 -0.81
N ASN A 78 -11.27 -1.30 -2.02
CA ASN A 78 -12.19 -0.43 -2.76
C ASN A 78 -13.39 -1.24 -3.26
N VAL A 79 -14.61 -0.80 -2.96
CA VAL A 79 -15.87 -1.47 -3.36
C VAL A 79 -15.98 -1.62 -4.88
N ASN A 80 -15.45 -0.68 -5.66
CA ASN A 80 -15.55 -0.69 -7.13
C ASN A 80 -14.44 -1.50 -7.78
N ASN A 81 -13.30 -1.70 -7.10
CA ASN A 81 -12.19 -2.49 -7.62
C ASN A 81 -12.23 -3.87 -6.97
N ASN A 82 -13.03 -4.77 -7.54
CA ASN A 82 -13.20 -6.13 -7.05
C ASN A 82 -12.05 -7.05 -7.52
N GLU A 83 -10.81 -6.56 -7.47
CA GLU A 83 -9.63 -7.39 -7.67
C GLU A 83 -9.43 -8.28 -6.45
N VAL A 84 -10.02 -9.47 -6.57
CA VAL A 84 -9.52 -10.76 -6.12
C VAL A 84 -8.32 -10.65 -5.16
N ASN A 85 -8.58 -11.02 -3.89
CA ASN A 85 -7.60 -11.67 -2.99
C ASN A 85 -6.78 -10.79 -2.01
N VAL A 86 -7.26 -9.63 -1.55
CA VAL A 86 -6.67 -8.96 -0.36
C VAL A 86 -7.14 -9.59 0.96
N CYS A 87 -8.30 -10.27 0.94
CA CYS A 87 -8.96 -10.81 2.13
C CYS A 87 -8.66 -12.28 2.41
N ASN A 88 -7.44 -12.77 2.18
CA ASN A 88 -7.15 -14.20 2.30
C ASN A 88 -6.02 -14.54 3.28
N ASN A 89 -6.08 -14.01 4.50
CA ASN A 89 -5.42 -14.69 5.62
C ASN A 89 -6.14 -14.52 6.97
N SER A 90 -6.22 -15.66 7.67
CA SER A 90 -6.69 -15.93 9.04
C SER A 90 -8.14 -15.53 9.43
N LYS A 91 -8.70 -16.30 10.36
CA LYS A 91 -10.04 -16.10 10.94
C LYS A 91 -10.22 -14.65 11.40
N ASN A 92 -11.39 -14.07 11.13
CA ASN A 92 -11.81 -12.81 11.75
C ASN A 92 -11.70 -12.94 13.28
N VAL A 93 -10.78 -12.21 13.91
CA VAL A 93 -10.55 -12.26 15.36
C VAL A 93 -11.78 -11.71 16.12
N ASP A 94 -12.60 -10.89 15.46
CA ASP A 94 -13.83 -10.34 16.02
C ASP A 94 -15.04 -11.27 15.87
N ASN A 95 -14.91 -12.43 15.22
CA ASN A 95 -15.94 -13.46 15.27
C ASN A 95 -15.83 -14.26 16.58
N ASN A 96 -15.70 -13.55 17.69
CA ASN A 96 -15.94 -14.10 19.01
C ASN A 96 -17.45 -14.02 19.25
N GLN A 97 -18.22 -14.76 18.45
CA GLN A 97 -19.41 -15.36 19.03
C GLN A 97 -18.89 -16.12 20.24
N GLN A 98 -19.26 -15.67 21.45
CA GLN A 98 -19.00 -16.39 22.69
C GLN A 98 -19.58 -17.80 22.54
N ARG A 99 -18.81 -18.71 21.95
CA ARG A 99 -19.19 -20.10 21.78
C ARG A 99 -19.02 -20.76 23.12
N LYS A 100 -20.13 -20.87 23.85
CA LYS A 100 -20.35 -21.98 24.77
C LYS A 100 -19.91 -23.28 24.07
N VAL A 101 -18.80 -23.84 24.56
CA VAL A 101 -18.42 -25.25 24.64
C VAL A 101 -19.11 -26.21 23.64
N LYS A 102 -18.35 -26.77 22.69
CA LYS A 102 -18.00 -28.21 22.64
C LYS A 102 -17.08 -28.55 21.46
N GLU A 103 -16.27 -29.57 21.69
CA GLU A 103 -15.14 -30.10 20.92
C GLU A 103 -15.42 -30.47 19.45
N SER A 104 -14.39 -30.49 18.61
CA SER A 104 -13.86 -31.74 18.03
C SER A 104 -12.67 -31.52 17.07
N LYS A 105 -11.78 -32.53 17.08
CA LYS A 105 -10.57 -32.80 16.27
C LYS A 105 -10.85 -32.72 14.75
N GLY A 106 -9.89 -32.53 13.85
CA GLY A 106 -8.43 -32.60 13.97
C GLY A 106 -7.72 -32.54 12.61
N LYS A 107 -6.38 -32.68 12.68
CA LYS A 107 -5.43 -33.15 11.64
C LYS A 107 -5.56 -32.56 10.22
N GLU A 108 -5.11 -31.32 10.04
CA GLU A 108 -4.59 -30.83 8.76
C GLU A 108 -3.80 -29.53 9.01
N SER A 109 -2.51 -29.57 9.37
CA SER A 109 -1.61 -28.41 9.19
C SER A 109 -0.16 -28.72 9.57
N LYS A 110 0.67 -29.05 8.58
CA LYS A 110 2.11 -28.73 8.64
C LYS A 110 2.60 -28.06 7.37
N GLU A 111 2.03 -28.36 6.21
CA GLU A 111 2.51 -27.83 4.93
C GLU A 111 1.94 -26.46 4.57
N GLU A 112 0.63 -26.22 4.79
CA GLU A 112 0.02 -24.90 4.57
C GLU A 112 0.56 -23.80 5.48
N LYS A 113 0.97 -24.14 6.71
CA LYS A 113 1.55 -23.16 7.66
C LYS A 113 2.88 -22.60 7.14
N ARG A 114 3.67 -23.39 6.41
CA ARG A 114 4.96 -22.95 5.86
C ARG A 114 4.79 -21.97 4.70
N LYS A 115 3.85 -22.23 3.77
CA LYS A 115 3.53 -21.31 2.67
C LYS A 115 2.90 -19.99 3.18
N LYS A 116 2.04 -20.07 4.20
CA LYS A 116 1.42 -18.89 4.85
C LYS A 116 2.42 -18.01 5.61
N PHE A 117 3.44 -18.60 6.24
CA PHE A 117 4.53 -17.85 6.89
C PHE A 117 5.46 -17.15 5.88
N ALA A 118 5.71 -17.78 4.73
CA ALA A 118 6.51 -17.19 3.67
C ALA A 118 5.84 -15.94 3.07
N GLY A 119 4.54 -16.01 2.76
CA GLY A 119 3.79 -14.87 2.22
C GLY A 119 3.67 -13.68 3.19
N ALA A 120 3.53 -13.93 4.50
CA ALA A 120 3.49 -12.87 5.51
C ALA A 120 4.85 -12.19 5.71
N ARG A 121 5.97 -12.93 5.62
CA ARG A 121 7.32 -12.34 5.64
C ARG A 121 7.55 -11.45 4.43
N LEU A 122 7.13 -11.91 3.25
CA LEU A 122 7.31 -11.19 1.99
C LEU A 122 6.62 -9.82 2.00
N GLN A 123 5.38 -9.77 2.51
CA GLN A 123 4.62 -8.53 2.63
C GLN A 123 5.25 -7.55 3.62
N ASN A 124 5.74 -8.03 4.76
CA ASN A 124 6.47 -7.18 5.73
C ASN A 124 7.76 -6.59 5.14
N SER A 125 8.42 -7.31 4.23
CA SER A 125 9.61 -6.84 3.52
C SER A 125 9.29 -5.86 2.38
N LEU A 126 8.12 -5.95 1.75
CA LEU A 126 7.74 -5.11 0.61
C LEU A 126 7.22 -3.72 1.02
N ILE A 127 6.54 -3.61 2.17
CA ILE A 127 6.02 -2.34 2.69
C ILE A 127 7.08 -1.23 2.79
N PRO A 128 8.24 -1.43 3.44
CA PRO A 128 9.24 -0.37 3.55
C PRO A 128 9.81 0.04 2.19
N VAL A 129 9.90 -0.90 1.24
CA VAL A 129 10.39 -0.64 -0.12
C VAL A 129 9.41 0.25 -0.90
N ILE A 130 8.10 -0.03 -0.79
CA ILE A 130 7.06 0.78 -1.44
C ILE A 130 7.07 2.21 -0.90
N GLN A 131 7.13 2.38 0.43
CA GLN A 131 7.17 3.70 1.06
C GLN A 131 8.41 4.48 0.64
N HIS A 132 9.58 3.82 0.61
CA HIS A 132 10.85 4.44 0.23
C HIS A 132 10.87 4.85 -1.25
N TYR A 133 10.29 4.03 -2.13
CA TYR A 133 10.14 4.35 -3.55
C TYR A 133 9.22 5.58 -3.76
N GLN A 134 8.05 5.58 -3.11
CA GLN A 134 7.07 6.66 -3.25
C GLN A 134 7.60 8.01 -2.74
N THR A 135 8.36 7.98 -1.65
CA THR A 135 8.96 9.19 -1.05
C THR A 135 10.03 9.81 -1.96
N ASN A 136 10.88 8.98 -2.59
CA ASN A 136 12.08 9.48 -3.28
C ASN A 136 11.95 9.56 -4.82
N ILE A 137 11.04 8.80 -5.42
CA ILE A 137 10.93 8.68 -6.88
C ILE A 137 9.61 9.28 -7.38
N ARG A 138 8.50 8.57 -7.16
CA ARG A 138 7.15 9.02 -7.56
C ARG A 138 6.08 8.13 -6.92
N PRO A 139 4.84 8.64 -6.78
CA PRO A 139 3.70 7.80 -6.46
C PRO A 139 3.59 6.63 -7.44
N ILE A 140 3.36 5.43 -6.92
CA ILE A 140 3.15 4.24 -7.76
C ILE A 140 1.86 4.45 -8.54
N ALA A 141 1.97 4.52 -9.86
CA ALA A 141 0.84 4.89 -10.72
C ALA A 141 0.06 3.68 -11.24
N ASN A 142 0.66 2.47 -11.18
CA ASN A 142 0.05 1.27 -11.78
C ASN A 142 0.42 -0.01 -11.01
N GLN A 143 -0.50 -0.99 -11.00
CA GLN A 143 -0.32 -2.30 -10.36
C GLN A 143 0.92 -3.04 -10.89
N VAL A 144 1.23 -2.88 -12.18
CA VAL A 144 2.44 -3.45 -12.81
C VAL A 144 3.73 -2.96 -12.16
N GLU A 145 3.79 -1.71 -11.68
CA GLU A 145 4.96 -1.18 -10.99
C GLU A 145 5.11 -1.81 -9.59
N LYS A 146 3.98 -2.04 -8.91
CA LYS A 146 3.92 -2.71 -7.61
C LYS A 146 4.36 -4.17 -7.72
N ASP A 147 3.90 -4.89 -8.75
CA ASP A 147 4.27 -6.28 -8.99
C ASP A 147 5.76 -6.43 -9.31
N LYS A 148 6.33 -5.48 -10.06
CA LYS A 148 7.79 -5.42 -10.30
C LYS A 148 8.59 -5.21 -9.02
N LEU A 149 8.14 -4.31 -8.14
CA LEU A 149 8.78 -4.10 -6.84
C LEU A 149 8.65 -5.34 -5.95
N SER A 150 7.50 -6.04 -5.98
CA SER A 150 7.33 -7.32 -5.29
C SER A 150 8.34 -8.34 -5.78
N ALA A 151 8.44 -8.55 -7.10
CA ALA A 151 9.41 -9.49 -7.68
C ALA A 151 10.86 -9.15 -7.28
N MET A 152 11.24 -7.87 -7.28
CA MET A 152 12.57 -7.45 -6.82
C MET A 152 12.82 -7.75 -5.34
N VAL A 153 11.81 -7.63 -4.47
CA VAL A 153 11.93 -7.97 -3.05
C VAL A 153 12.03 -9.49 -2.85
N ASP A 154 11.35 -10.26 -3.69
CA ASP A 154 11.39 -11.72 -3.68
C ASP A 154 12.77 -12.24 -4.11
N ASP A 155 13.35 -11.64 -5.15
CA ASP A 155 14.62 -12.06 -5.74
C ASP A 155 15.83 -11.56 -4.93
N PHE A 156 15.84 -10.27 -4.51
CA PHE A 156 17.03 -9.62 -3.95
C PHE A 156 16.90 -9.25 -2.47
N GLY A 157 15.70 -9.30 -1.89
CA GLY A 157 15.42 -8.88 -0.52
C GLY A 157 15.25 -7.35 -0.36
N SER A 158 14.47 -6.97 0.65
CA SER A 158 14.05 -5.57 0.88
C SER A 158 15.20 -4.58 1.06
N GLU A 159 16.23 -4.96 1.81
CA GLU A 159 17.40 -4.11 2.10
C GLU A 159 18.19 -3.76 0.83
N ALA A 160 18.33 -4.72 -0.09
CA ALA A 160 19.02 -4.50 -1.35
C ALA A 160 18.21 -3.56 -2.24
N VAL A 161 16.90 -3.76 -2.33
CA VAL A 161 16.01 -2.91 -3.15
C VAL A 161 16.00 -1.47 -2.64
N ILE A 162 15.93 -1.25 -1.33
CA ILE A 162 16.02 0.10 -0.73
C ILE A 162 17.33 0.79 -1.12
N LYS A 163 18.47 0.11 -0.96
CA LYS A 163 19.79 0.66 -1.33
C LYS A 163 19.90 0.95 -2.83
N ALA A 164 19.29 0.13 -3.68
CA ALA A 164 19.28 0.35 -5.12
C ALA A 164 18.41 1.55 -5.50
N ILE A 165 17.28 1.77 -4.81
CA ILE A 165 16.46 2.97 -4.93
C ILE A 165 17.27 4.21 -4.55
N ASP A 166 17.97 4.20 -3.42
CA ASP A 166 18.84 5.32 -3.01
C ASP A 166 19.90 5.64 -4.06
N ARG A 167 20.53 4.60 -4.62
CA ARG A 167 21.54 4.78 -5.68
C ARG A 167 20.95 5.34 -6.96
N ALA A 168 19.74 4.94 -7.33
CA ALA A 168 19.01 5.48 -8.48
C ALA A 168 18.64 6.95 -8.26
N VAL A 169 18.26 7.34 -7.04
CA VAL A 169 17.95 8.72 -6.63
C VAL A 169 19.21 9.58 -6.68
N LEU A 170 20.31 9.13 -6.08
CA LEU A 170 21.60 9.83 -6.08
C LEU A 170 22.15 10.06 -7.50
N ARG A 171 21.96 9.10 -8.41
CA ARG A 171 22.40 9.21 -9.81
C ARG A 171 21.39 9.89 -10.72
N ASN A 172 20.27 10.36 -10.16
CA ASN A 172 19.14 10.96 -10.86
C ASN A 172 18.58 10.10 -12.02
N LYS A 173 18.67 8.77 -11.90
CA LYS A 173 18.18 7.78 -12.87
C LYS A 173 17.10 6.91 -12.23
N ARG A 174 15.95 7.52 -11.95
CA ARG A 174 14.91 6.97 -11.06
C ARG A 174 13.92 6.03 -11.76
N SER A 175 14.41 5.10 -12.60
CA SER A 175 13.56 4.13 -13.30
C SER A 175 13.67 2.74 -12.69
N LEU A 176 12.57 1.98 -12.69
CA LEU A 176 12.56 0.58 -12.20
C LEU A 176 13.56 -0.30 -12.97
N ALA A 177 13.72 -0.08 -14.28
CA ALA A 177 14.72 -0.79 -15.08
C ALA A 177 16.15 -0.49 -14.63
N TYR A 178 16.44 0.76 -14.22
CA TYR A 178 17.75 1.12 -13.69
C TYR A 178 17.99 0.49 -12.31
N ILE A 179 16.98 0.50 -11.43
CA ILE A 179 17.03 -0.14 -10.11
C ILE A 179 17.29 -1.66 -10.27
N GLN A 180 16.58 -2.32 -11.18
CA GLN A 180 16.77 -3.74 -11.49
C GLN A 180 18.20 -4.05 -11.98
N GLY A 181 18.75 -3.19 -12.86
CA GLY A 181 20.12 -3.35 -13.34
C GLY A 181 21.18 -3.18 -12.24
N ILE A 182 20.93 -2.32 -11.25
CA ILE A 182 21.80 -2.19 -10.06
C ILE A 182 21.78 -3.50 -9.26
N LEU A 183 20.58 -4.06 -9.02
CA LEU A 183 20.40 -5.29 -8.26
C LEU A 183 21.07 -6.49 -8.92
N GLN A 184 20.88 -6.68 -10.23
CA GLN A 184 21.55 -7.73 -11.00
C GLN A 184 23.07 -7.60 -10.96
N ARG A 185 23.58 -6.37 -11.01
CA ARG A 185 25.03 -6.13 -10.89
C ARG A 185 25.55 -6.47 -9.49
N TRP A 186 24.80 -6.14 -8.44
CA TRP A 186 25.16 -6.50 -7.07
C TRP A 186 25.11 -8.00 -6.80
N GLU A 187 24.23 -8.72 -7.49
CA GLU A 187 24.18 -10.18 -7.44
C GLU A 187 25.42 -10.83 -8.10
N ALA A 188 25.89 -10.27 -9.22
CA ALA A 188 27.05 -10.79 -9.95
C ALA A 188 28.41 -10.35 -9.36
N ASP A 189 28.56 -9.07 -9.02
CA ASP A 189 29.84 -8.44 -8.63
C ASP A 189 29.98 -8.27 -7.10
N GLY A 190 28.91 -8.50 -6.34
CA GLY A 190 28.81 -8.15 -4.92
C GLY A 190 28.39 -6.69 -4.69
N TYR A 191 27.99 -6.38 -3.45
CA TYR A 191 27.51 -5.05 -3.07
C TYR A 191 28.62 -3.99 -3.12
N ASP A 192 28.48 -2.99 -3.99
CA ASP A 192 29.40 -1.85 -4.05
C ASP A 192 28.92 -0.72 -3.13
N ALA A 193 29.53 -0.61 -1.94
CA ALA A 193 29.20 0.43 -0.99
C ALA A 193 29.27 1.84 -1.64
N PRO A 194 28.35 2.76 -1.30
CA PRO A 194 28.33 4.11 -1.86
C PRO A 194 29.60 4.87 -1.44
N GLY A 195 30.60 4.86 -2.32
CA GLY A 195 31.92 5.42 -2.08
C GLY A 195 32.99 4.97 -3.09
N GLN A 196 32.78 3.85 -3.78
CA GLN A 196 33.67 3.44 -4.87
C GLN A 196 33.21 4.02 -6.21
N GLN A 197 33.99 4.97 -6.73
CA GLN A 197 33.96 5.32 -8.15
C GLN A 197 34.44 4.10 -8.94
N TYR A 198 33.52 3.31 -9.49
CA TYR A 198 33.87 2.31 -10.49
C TYR A 198 34.04 2.97 -11.86
N LYS A 199 35.19 2.68 -12.45
CA LYS A 199 35.76 3.27 -13.67
C LYS A 199 34.73 3.32 -14.79
N VAL A 200 34.69 4.48 -15.45
CA VAL A 200 34.14 4.61 -16.80
C VAL A 200 34.81 3.52 -17.63
N ASN A 201 34.04 2.62 -18.25
CA ASN A 201 34.58 1.76 -19.29
C ASN A 201 35.01 2.68 -20.43
N THR A 202 36.26 3.13 -20.41
CA THR A 202 36.91 3.65 -21.60
C THR A 202 36.94 2.52 -22.62
N PRO A 203 36.52 2.75 -23.87
CA PRO A 203 36.62 1.77 -24.93
C PRO A 203 38.05 1.23 -25.03
N ASP A 204 38.17 -0.04 -25.38
CA ASP A 204 39.44 -0.71 -25.64
C ASP A 204 40.32 0.14 -26.58
N PRO A 205 41.57 0.49 -26.20
CA PRO A 205 42.47 1.29 -27.04
C PRO A 205 42.73 0.67 -28.42
N GLU A 206 42.52 -0.64 -28.61
CA GLU A 206 42.61 -1.24 -29.94
C GLU A 206 41.45 -0.85 -30.85
N ARG A 207 40.27 -0.62 -30.30
CA ARG A 207 39.04 -0.27 -31.04
C ARG A 207 38.98 1.22 -31.44
N MET A 208 39.91 2.03 -30.94
CA MET A 208 40.06 3.45 -31.33
C MET A 208 40.97 3.64 -32.55
N LYS A 209 41.83 2.65 -32.86
CA LYS A 209 42.73 2.70 -34.03
C LYS A 209 41.98 2.55 -35.35
N ASP A 210 40.80 1.94 -35.32
CA ASP A 210 39.95 1.74 -36.51
C ASP A 210 39.21 3.02 -36.94
N ILE A 211 39.17 4.06 -36.09
CA ILE A 211 38.47 5.32 -36.37
C ILE A 211 39.39 6.32 -37.09
N GLU A 212 40.71 6.20 -36.93
CA GLU A 212 41.70 7.11 -37.55
C GLU A 212 42.03 6.77 -39.00
N ASN A 213 41.47 5.69 -39.56
CA ASN A 213 41.82 5.20 -40.90
C ASN A 213 40.64 5.18 -41.90
N ILE A 214 39.66 6.05 -41.70
CA ILE A 214 38.59 6.27 -42.67
C ILE A 214 39.06 7.37 -43.64
N PRO A 215 39.40 7.04 -44.90
CA PRO A 215 39.78 8.06 -45.88
C PRO A 215 38.55 8.91 -46.22
N PHE A 216 38.75 10.23 -46.26
CA PHE A 216 37.76 11.23 -46.69
C PHE A 216 37.27 10.98 -48.12
#